data_AF-A0A1S3GUE1-F1
#
_entry.id   AF-A0A1S3GUE1-F1
#
_cell.length_a   1.000
_cell.length_b   1.000
_cell.length_c   1.000
_cell.angle_alpha   90.00
_cell.angle_beta   90.00
_cell.angle_gamma   90.00
#
_symmetry.space_group_name_H-M   'P 1'
#
loop_
_entity.id
_entity.type
_entity.pdbx_description
1 polymer ?
#
loop_
_entity_poly.entity_id
_entity_poly.type
_entity_poly.pdbx_seq_one_letter_code
_entity_poly.pdbx_strand_id
1 'polypeptide(L)'
;DAKVMSWWDYGYQITAMANRTILVDNNTWNNTHISRVGQVSLFFFPLDINKFLWMVRIGGSTDTGKHIKENDYYTPTGEFRVDREGSPVLLNCLMYKMCYYRFGQVYTEAKRPPGFDRVRNAEIGNKDFELDVLEEAYTTEHWLVRIYK
;
A
#
# COMPACT_ATOMS: atom_id res chain seq x y z
N ASP A 1 -12.21 -21.74 -3.66
CA ASP A 1 -12.57 -20.64 -2.74
C ASP A 1 -11.48 -19.57 -2.71
N ALA A 2 -11.77 -18.39 -3.26
CA ALA A 2 -10.84 -17.26 -3.24
C ALA A 2 -10.96 -16.50 -1.92
N LYS A 3 -9.82 -16.22 -1.27
CA LYS A 3 -9.74 -15.42 -0.04
C LYS A 3 -9.11 -14.07 -0.38
N VAL A 4 -9.68 -13.00 0.15
CA VAL A 4 -9.21 -11.63 -0.10
C VAL A 4 -8.57 -11.09 1.17
N MET A 5 -7.35 -10.58 1.07
CA MET A 5 -6.76 -9.77 2.13
C MET A 5 -7.02 -8.30 1.83
N SER A 6 -7.35 -7.53 2.86
CA SER A 6 -7.40 -6.07 2.81
C SER A 6 -7.11 -5.54 4.22
N TRP A 7 -6.77 -4.27 4.33
CA TRP A 7 -6.80 -3.56 5.61
C TRP A 7 -8.22 -3.45 6.17
N TRP A 8 -8.28 -3.30 7.50
CA TRP A 8 -9.46 -3.62 8.32
C TRP A 8 -10.66 -2.70 8.03
N ASP A 9 -10.43 -1.44 7.64
CA ASP A 9 -11.48 -0.47 7.28
C ASP A 9 -12.44 -1.00 6.20
N TYR A 10 -11.94 -1.80 5.23
CA TYR A 10 -12.75 -2.27 4.08
C TYR A 10 -13.31 -3.67 4.25
N GLY A 11 -12.98 -4.39 5.34
CA GLY A 11 -13.39 -5.78 5.51
C GLY A 11 -14.92 -5.97 5.43
N TYR A 12 -15.68 -5.07 6.06
CA TYR A 12 -17.15 -5.14 6.02
C TYR A 12 -17.70 -4.89 4.60
N GLN A 13 -17.14 -3.92 3.87
CA GLN A 13 -17.60 -3.57 2.53
C GLN A 13 -17.32 -4.70 1.52
N ILE A 14 -16.15 -5.33 1.61
CA ILE A 14 -15.80 -6.47 0.73
C ILE A 14 -16.73 -7.65 1.01
N THR A 15 -17.03 -7.94 2.28
CA THR A 15 -17.94 -9.03 2.64
C THR A 15 -19.35 -8.75 2.11
N ALA A 16 -19.85 -7.53 2.31
CA ALA A 16 -21.20 -7.13 1.92
C ALA A 16 -21.39 -7.01 0.40
N MET A 17 -20.41 -6.46 -0.33
CA MET A 17 -20.53 -6.15 -1.76
C MET A 17 -19.94 -7.25 -2.65
N ALA A 18 -18.77 -7.80 -2.29
CA ALA A 18 -18.07 -8.79 -3.11
C ALA A 18 -18.45 -10.23 -2.76
N ASN A 19 -19.08 -10.47 -1.61
CA ASN A 19 -19.45 -11.79 -1.09
C ASN A 19 -18.27 -12.78 -1.17
N ARG A 20 -17.15 -12.40 -0.56
CA ARG A 20 -15.90 -13.17 -0.49
C ARG A 20 -15.40 -13.28 0.93
N THR A 21 -14.68 -14.36 1.22
CA THR A 21 -14.01 -14.56 2.51
C THR A 21 -12.86 -13.57 2.66
N ILE A 22 -12.91 -12.76 3.72
CA ILE A 22 -11.88 -11.78 4.08
C ILE A 22 -10.96 -12.34 5.18
N LEU A 23 -9.69 -11.93 5.15
CA LEU A 23 -8.73 -12.31 6.19
C LEU A 23 -8.74 -11.38 7.40
N VAL A 24 -9.11 -10.10 7.24
CA VAL A 24 -9.24 -9.15 8.37
C VAL A 24 -10.55 -8.41 8.27
N ASP A 25 -11.31 -8.41 9.37
CA ASP A 25 -12.57 -7.71 9.50
C ASP A 25 -12.40 -6.42 10.34
N ASN A 26 -13.40 -5.54 10.24
CA ASN A 26 -13.44 -4.25 10.95
C ASN A 26 -13.63 -4.40 12.48
N ASN A 27 -13.58 -5.62 13.01
CA ASN A 27 -13.97 -5.91 14.38
C ASN A 27 -12.82 -5.82 15.41
N THR A 28 -11.61 -5.40 14.98
CA THR A 28 -10.43 -5.05 15.80
C THR A 28 -10.15 -5.87 17.08
N TRP A 29 -10.60 -7.12 17.16
CA TRP A 29 -10.65 -7.90 18.40
C TRP A 29 -9.34 -8.63 18.68
N ASN A 30 -8.54 -8.90 17.65
CA ASN A 30 -7.25 -9.59 17.75
C ASN A 30 -6.13 -8.74 17.12
N ASN A 31 -5.46 -7.93 17.96
CA ASN A 31 -4.38 -7.04 17.55
C ASN A 31 -3.18 -7.78 16.94
N THR A 32 -2.92 -9.03 17.36
CA THR A 32 -1.83 -9.84 16.79
C THR A 32 -2.13 -10.24 15.34
N HIS A 33 -3.40 -10.51 15.01
CA HIS A 33 -3.80 -10.83 13.64
C HIS A 33 -3.69 -9.61 12.72
N ILE A 34 -4.11 -8.44 13.21
CA ILE A 34 -4.00 -7.17 12.48
C ILE A 34 -2.53 -6.79 12.27
N SER A 35 -1.68 -7.02 13.28
CA SER A 35 -0.24 -6.79 13.16
C SER A 35 0.41 -7.69 12.10
N ARG A 36 0.02 -8.97 11.99
CA ARG A 36 0.49 -9.84 10.90
C ARG A 36 0.07 -9.34 9.53
N VAL A 37 -1.15 -8.81 9.39
CA VAL A 37 -1.59 -8.21 8.12
C VAL A 37 -0.87 -6.89 7.83
N GLY A 38 -0.57 -6.09 8.83
CA GLY A 38 0.31 -4.92 8.70
C GLY A 38 1.73 -5.31 8.26
N GLN A 39 2.29 -6.40 8.80
CA GLN A 39 3.60 -6.94 8.42
C GLN A 39 3.63 -7.47 6.98
N VAL A 40 2.57 -8.13 6.53
CA VAL A 40 2.48 -8.68 5.17
C VAL A 40 2.08 -7.62 4.16
N SER A 41 1.39 -6.55 4.59
CA SER A 41 0.95 -5.40 3.77
C SER A 41 0.45 -5.82 2.38
N LEU A 42 -0.62 -6.62 2.39
CA LEU A 42 -1.41 -6.93 1.21
C LEU A 42 -2.54 -5.91 1.08
N PHE A 43 -2.56 -5.26 -0.08
CA PHE A 43 -3.80 -4.95 -0.78
C PHE A 43 -4.56 -3.66 -0.43
N PHE A 44 -4.05 -2.43 -0.65
CA PHE A 44 -4.85 -1.23 -0.32
C PHE A 44 -4.71 -0.05 -1.30
N PHE A 45 -5.75 0.80 -1.35
CA PHE A 45 -5.99 1.83 -2.38
C PHE A 45 -4.83 2.84 -2.47
N PRO A 46 -4.55 3.45 -3.65
CA PRO A 46 -3.51 4.49 -3.79
C PRO A 46 -3.72 5.72 -2.87
N LEU A 47 -4.94 5.89 -2.35
CA LEU A 47 -5.30 6.95 -1.39
C LEU A 47 -4.82 6.66 0.04
N ASP A 48 -4.47 5.41 0.39
CA ASP A 48 -4.16 5.02 1.78
C ASP A 48 -2.68 5.09 2.15
N ILE A 49 -1.76 5.60 1.31
CA ILE A 49 -0.39 5.83 1.81
C ILE A 49 -0.37 6.86 2.96
N ASN A 50 -1.41 7.67 3.14
CA ASN A 50 -1.56 8.51 4.35
C ASN A 50 -1.79 7.67 5.63
N LYS A 51 -2.31 6.44 5.49
CA LYS A 51 -2.47 5.46 6.58
C LYS A 51 -1.30 4.49 6.66
N PHE A 52 -0.35 4.52 5.73
CA PHE A 52 0.79 3.61 5.70
C PHE A 52 1.58 3.64 7.01
N LEU A 53 1.84 4.83 7.56
CA LEU A 53 2.54 4.96 8.84
C LEU A 53 1.79 4.29 10.00
N TRP A 54 0.45 4.27 9.98
CA TRP A 54 -0.34 3.51 10.96
C TRP A 54 -0.12 1.99 10.80
N MET A 55 -0.06 1.50 9.56
CA MET A 55 0.23 0.09 9.28
C MET A 55 1.63 -0.30 9.78
N VAL A 56 2.63 0.56 9.57
CA VAL A 56 4.00 0.36 10.04
C VAL A 56 4.07 0.33 11.57
N ARG A 57 3.39 1.27 12.25
CA ARG A 57 3.31 1.30 13.73
C ARG A 57 2.66 0.04 14.30
N ILE A 58 1.56 -0.42 13.69
CA ILE A 58 0.83 -1.61 14.14
C ILE A 58 1.60 -2.90 13.78
N GLY A 59 2.25 -2.93 12.62
CA GLY A 59 3.11 -4.04 12.20
C GLY A 59 4.32 -4.19 13.12
N GLY A 60 4.93 -3.07 13.51
CA GLY A 60 6.10 -3.02 14.39
C GLY A 60 5.83 -3.21 15.88
N SER A 61 4.57 -3.14 16.33
CA SER A 61 4.22 -3.23 17.77
C SER A 61 4.28 -4.64 18.35
N THR A 62 4.40 -5.67 17.53
CA THR A 62 4.47 -7.07 17.98
C THR A 62 5.89 -7.64 17.92
N ASP A 63 6.13 -8.71 18.68
CA ASP A 63 7.46 -9.34 18.76
C ASP A 63 8.00 -9.80 17.41
N THR A 64 7.13 -10.23 16.49
CA THR A 64 7.52 -10.64 15.13
C THR A 64 7.86 -9.46 14.23
N GLY A 65 7.35 -8.27 14.55
CA GLY A 65 7.51 -7.04 13.76
C GLY A 65 8.62 -6.11 14.23
N LYS A 66 9.44 -6.50 15.23
CA LYS A 66 10.52 -5.66 15.79
C LYS A 66 11.53 -5.12 14.76
N HIS A 67 11.63 -5.78 13.61
CA HIS A 67 12.47 -5.37 12.49
C HIS A 67 11.88 -4.22 11.68
N ILE A 68 10.58 -3.94 11.81
CA ILE A 68 9.87 -2.84 11.17
C ILE A 68 9.97 -1.62 12.08
N LYS A 69 10.70 -0.60 11.64
CA LYS A 69 10.82 0.68 12.35
C LYS A 69 10.24 1.80 11.49
N GLU A 70 9.39 2.61 12.10
CA GLU A 70 8.80 3.77 11.42
C GLU A 70 9.86 4.73 10.87
N ASN A 71 10.94 4.92 11.64
CA ASN A 71 12.06 5.78 11.27
C ASN A 71 12.73 5.38 9.95
N ASP A 72 12.69 4.10 9.57
CA ASP A 72 13.33 3.62 8.36
C ASP A 72 12.58 4.06 7.09
N TYR A 73 11.32 4.52 7.22
CA TYR A 73 10.48 4.97 6.10
C TYR A 73 10.54 6.49 5.86
N TYR A 74 11.17 7.25 6.75
CA TYR A 74 11.40 8.67 6.58
C TYR A 74 12.75 8.93 5.87
N THR A 75 12.87 10.09 5.25
CA THR A 75 14.16 10.59 4.76
C THR A 75 15.08 10.94 5.93
N PRO A 76 16.40 11.17 5.69
CA PRO A 76 17.31 11.66 6.72
C PRO A 76 16.89 12.99 7.35
N THR A 77 16.08 13.78 6.65
CA THR A 77 15.48 15.05 7.12
C THR A 77 14.19 14.84 7.94
N GLY A 78 13.69 13.61 8.04
CA GLY A 78 12.45 13.27 8.74
C GLY A 78 11.18 13.49 7.90
N GLU A 79 11.30 13.69 6.59
CA GLU A 79 10.17 13.89 5.69
C GLU A 79 9.65 12.56 5.15
N PHE A 80 8.33 12.45 4.95
CA PHE A 80 7.73 11.29 4.31
C PHE A 80 7.49 11.59 2.83
N ARG A 81 8.37 11.07 1.97
CA ARG A 81 8.39 11.38 0.53
C ARG A 81 8.33 10.13 -0.33
N VAL A 82 7.56 10.18 -1.41
CA VAL A 82 7.40 9.09 -2.38
C VAL A 82 8.19 9.32 -3.67
N ASP A 83 8.91 10.43 -3.72
CA ASP A 83 9.79 10.82 -4.82
C ASP A 83 11.15 10.13 -4.73
N ARG A 84 12.08 10.53 -5.59
CA ARG A 84 13.44 9.96 -5.65
C ARG A 84 14.24 10.21 -4.37
N GLU A 85 13.87 11.21 -3.57
CA GLU A 85 14.52 11.53 -2.30
C GLU A 85 13.92 10.74 -1.13
N GLY A 86 12.84 9.99 -1.37
CA GLY A 86 12.22 9.09 -0.41
C GLY A 86 13.15 7.99 0.09
N SER A 87 12.82 7.43 1.25
CA SER A 87 13.61 6.33 1.81
C SER A 87 13.68 5.14 0.86
N PRO A 88 14.86 4.51 0.67
CA PRO A 88 14.98 3.31 -0.14
C PRO A 88 14.15 2.14 0.42
N VAL A 89 13.87 2.12 1.73
CA VAL A 89 12.99 1.12 2.35
C VAL A 89 11.54 1.32 1.91
N LEU A 90 11.10 2.58 1.82
CA LEU A 90 9.76 2.92 1.33
C LEU A 90 9.62 2.61 -0.17
N LEU A 91 10.58 3.00 -1.00
CA LEU A 91 10.52 2.78 -2.46
C LEU A 91 10.57 1.29 -2.84
N ASN A 92 11.13 0.44 -1.97
CA ASN A 92 11.20 -1.01 -2.18
C ASN A 92 10.08 -1.79 -1.46
N CYS A 93 9.23 -1.13 -0.66
CA CYS A 93 8.21 -1.83 0.09
C CYS A 93 7.13 -2.39 -0.85
N LEU A 94 6.53 -3.51 -0.44
CA LEU A 94 5.48 -4.18 -1.22
C LEU A 94 4.31 -3.23 -1.52
N MET A 95 3.94 -2.40 -0.54
CA MET A 95 2.87 -1.41 -0.68
C MET A 95 3.17 -0.40 -1.80
N TYR A 96 4.39 0.15 -1.84
CA TYR A 96 4.79 1.08 -2.88
C TYR A 96 4.70 0.43 -4.26
N LYS A 97 5.22 -0.80 -4.38
CA LYS A 97 5.20 -1.55 -5.63
C LYS A 97 3.76 -1.83 -6.09
N MET A 98 2.87 -2.27 -5.21
CA MET A 98 1.47 -2.54 -5.55
C MET A 98 0.68 -1.27 -5.91
N CYS A 99 0.92 -0.14 -5.24
CA CYS A 99 0.21 1.10 -5.57
C CYS A 99 0.67 1.68 -6.92
N TYR A 100 1.98 1.71 -7.15
CA TYR A 100 2.60 2.39 -8.28
C TYR A 100 2.94 1.49 -9.48
N TYR A 101 2.54 0.21 -9.46
CA TYR A 101 2.81 -0.69 -10.58
C TYR A 101 2.27 -0.10 -11.89
N ARG A 102 3.14 0.10 -12.89
CA ARG A 102 2.82 0.76 -14.18
C ARG A 102 2.32 2.21 -14.10
N PHE A 103 2.31 2.82 -12.91
CA PHE A 103 1.87 4.21 -12.73
C PHE A 103 2.85 5.21 -13.34
N GLY A 104 4.12 4.85 -13.47
CA GLY A 104 5.18 5.70 -14.05
C GLY A 104 4.92 6.15 -15.50
N GLN A 105 4.03 5.47 -16.21
CA GLN A 105 3.65 5.77 -17.60
C GLN A 105 2.31 6.51 -17.71
N VAL A 106 1.58 6.68 -16.61
CA VAL A 106 0.24 7.28 -16.60
C VAL A 106 0.34 8.80 -16.50
N TYR A 107 -0.36 9.48 -17.40
CA TYR A 107 -0.53 10.94 -17.35
C TYR A 107 -1.74 11.29 -16.51
N THR A 108 -1.51 11.79 -15.30
CA THR A 108 -2.58 12.22 -14.38
C THR A 108 -2.98 13.69 -14.57
N GLU A 109 -2.08 14.51 -15.13
CA GLU A 109 -2.30 15.93 -15.37
C GLU A 109 -1.57 16.40 -16.64
N ALA A 110 -2.25 17.23 -17.45
CA ALA A 110 -1.77 17.63 -18.77
C ALA A 110 -0.46 18.45 -18.77
N LYS A 111 -0.08 19.06 -17.63
CA LYS A 111 1.13 19.90 -17.49
C LYS A 111 2.22 19.26 -16.62
N ARG A 112 2.05 18.01 -16.21
CA ARG A 112 2.99 17.31 -15.31
C ARG A 112 3.64 16.12 -16.01
N PRO A 113 4.83 15.69 -15.56
CA PRO A 113 5.44 14.47 -16.05
C PRO A 113 4.56 13.24 -15.76
N PRO A 114 4.71 12.14 -16.52
CA PRO A 114 3.99 10.90 -16.24
C PRO A 114 4.44 10.31 -14.90
N GLY A 115 3.53 9.63 -14.20
CA GLY A 115 3.77 9.14 -12.84
C GLY A 115 3.73 10.24 -11.78
N PHE A 116 2.93 11.28 -12.00
CA PHE A 116 2.71 12.33 -11.01
C PHE A 116 1.55 11.97 -10.08
N ASP A 117 1.84 11.82 -8.78
CA ASP A 117 0.81 11.61 -7.77
C ASP A 117 0.15 12.94 -7.40
N ARG A 118 -1.13 13.09 -7.76
CA ARG A 118 -1.93 14.28 -7.49
C ARG A 118 -2.20 14.52 -6.00
N VAL A 119 -2.25 13.47 -5.20
CA VAL A 119 -2.53 13.59 -3.75
C VAL A 119 -1.31 14.10 -3.01
N ARG A 120 -0.12 13.65 -3.42
CA ARG A 120 1.16 14.03 -2.79
C ARG A 120 1.88 15.16 -3.49
N ASN A 121 1.34 15.60 -4.64
CA ASN A 121 1.90 16.66 -5.48
C ASN A 121 3.39 16.40 -5.79
N ALA A 122 3.73 15.14 -6.04
CA ALA A 122 5.10 14.66 -6.21
C ALA A 122 5.19 13.64 -7.36
N GLU A 123 6.32 13.63 -8.04
CA GLU A 123 6.65 12.61 -9.02
C GLU A 123 7.17 11.36 -8.32
N ILE A 124 6.74 10.17 -8.74
CA ILE A 124 7.17 8.92 -8.11
C ILE A 124 8.68 8.70 -8.29
N GLY A 125 9.33 8.23 -7.22
CA GLY A 125 10.76 7.95 -7.21
C GLY A 125 11.17 6.78 -8.10
N ASN A 126 10.42 5.67 -8.02
CA ASN A 126 10.69 4.48 -8.81
C ASN A 126 9.56 4.24 -9.83
N LYS A 127 9.90 4.36 -11.11
CA LYS A 127 8.97 4.21 -12.24
C LYS A 127 9.03 2.83 -12.89
N ASP A 128 10.17 2.18 -12.78
CA ASP A 128 10.49 0.96 -13.54
C ASP A 128 10.77 -0.17 -12.55
N PHE A 129 9.73 -0.93 -12.23
CA PHE A 129 9.83 -2.14 -11.42
C PHE A 129 8.78 -3.14 -11.86
N GLU A 130 9.10 -4.42 -11.70
CA GLU A 130 8.17 -5.53 -11.93
C GLU A 130 7.79 -6.18 -10.60
N LEU A 131 6.67 -6.90 -10.63
CA LEU A 131 6.18 -7.69 -9.51
C LEU A 131 6.59 -9.16 -9.74
N ASP A 132 7.49 -9.68 -8.92
CA ASP A 132 8.01 -11.04 -9.10
C ASP A 132 7.04 -12.12 -8.60
N VAL A 133 6.24 -11.78 -7.58
CA VAL A 133 5.40 -12.72 -6.81
C VAL A 133 3.92 -12.38 -6.86
N LEU A 134 3.53 -11.33 -7.58
CA LEU A 134 2.16 -10.85 -7.68
C LEU A 134 1.82 -10.54 -9.14
N GLU A 135 0.62 -10.90 -9.55
CA GLU A 135 0.09 -10.58 -10.88
C GLU A 135 -1.08 -9.59 -10.75
N GLU A 136 -1.10 -8.54 -11.59
CA GLU A 136 -2.24 -7.62 -11.65
C GLU A 136 -3.47 -8.35 -12.23
N ALA A 137 -4.48 -8.56 -11.40
CA ALA A 137 -5.73 -9.23 -11.78
C ALA A 137 -6.78 -8.25 -12.30
N TYR A 138 -6.88 -7.05 -11.74
CA TYR A 138 -7.85 -6.03 -12.15
C TYR A 138 -7.43 -4.64 -11.66
N THR A 139 -7.67 -3.60 -12.46
CA THR A 139 -7.53 -2.20 -12.02
C THR A 139 -8.74 -1.42 -12.52
N THR A 140 -9.33 -0.57 -11.68
CA THR A 140 -10.49 0.25 -12.05
C THR A 140 -10.12 1.37 -13.01
N GLU A 141 -11.12 1.88 -13.74
CA GLU A 141 -10.95 2.94 -14.75
C GLU A 141 -10.18 4.16 -14.23
N HIS A 142 -10.49 4.62 -13.02
CA HIS A 142 -9.83 5.76 -12.39
C HIS A 142 -8.68 5.37 -11.44
N TRP A 143 -8.19 4.13 -11.53
CA TRP A 143 -7.08 3.62 -10.73
C TRP A 143 -7.30 3.74 -9.22
N LEU A 144 -8.56 3.76 -8.78
CA LEU A 144 -8.93 3.82 -7.37
C LEU A 144 -8.74 2.47 -6.69
N VAL A 145 -9.13 1.39 -7.36
CA VAL A 145 -8.99 0.02 -6.85
C VAL A 145 -8.11 -0.75 -7.80
N ARG A 146 -7.13 -1.43 -7.24
CA ARG A 146 -6.31 -2.42 -7.94
C ARG A 146 -6.59 -3.75 -7.27
N ILE A 147 -6.46 -4.88 -7.97
CA ILE A 147 -6.61 -6.25 -7.48
C ILE A 147 -5.39 -7.02 -8.00
N TYR A 148 -4.65 -7.66 -7.11
CA TYR A 148 -3.48 -8.49 -7.41
C TYR A 148 -3.73 -9.90 -6.90
N LYS A 149 -3.16 -10.88 -7.58
CA LYS A 149 -3.26 -12.30 -7.29
C LYS A 149 -1.89 -12.87 -6.96
#